data_AF-A0A2S6VF74-F1
#
_entry.id   AF-A0A2S6VF74-F1
#
_cell.length_a   1.000
_cell.length_b   1.000
_cell.length_c   1.000
_cell.angle_alpha   90.00
_cell.angle_beta   90.00
_cell.angle_gamma   90.00
#
_symmetry.space_group_name_H-M   'P 1'
#
loop_
_entity.id
_entity.type
_entity.pdbx_description
1 polymer ?
#
loop_
_entity_poly.entity_id
_entity_poly.type
_entity_poly.pdbx_seq_one_letter_code
_entity_poly.pdbx_strand_id
1 'polypeptide(L)'
;MAWRGSTTVWDRIFASLAYLLPLVDVVGLLLRVGIQNTIFGEFPALRIVLVPLLPLVQIYFGIPFVGLIIFFVLFLLVVRNERVSHFIRFNTMQAILITIALFLCGILVQILAPIPGTTFAIATIANTIFLGVFIAAAYAVIQSLLGRYAEIPAISDAVYMQVR
;
A
#
# COMPACT_ATOMS: atom_id res chain seq x y z
N MET A 1 27.03 15.59 -2.85
CA MET A 1 26.48 14.22 -2.68
C MET A 1 27.14 13.54 -1.48
N ALA A 2 27.07 14.15 -0.30
CA ALA A 2 27.68 13.64 0.93
C ALA A 2 26.64 13.71 2.03
N TRP A 3 26.64 12.72 2.94
CA TRP A 3 25.76 12.54 4.11
C TRP A 3 24.44 11.78 3.91
N ARG A 4 24.48 10.58 3.31
CA ARG A 4 23.50 9.54 3.64
C ARG A 4 24.23 8.47 4.45
N GLY A 5 23.95 8.42 5.76
CA GLY A 5 24.45 7.35 6.63
C GLY A 5 24.14 5.98 6.02
N SER A 6 25.02 5.01 6.23
CA SER A 6 24.82 3.65 5.72
C SER A 6 23.46 3.14 6.17
N THR A 7 22.57 2.82 5.23
CA THR A 7 21.28 2.20 5.53
C THR A 7 21.55 0.89 6.28
N THR A 8 21.17 0.83 7.54
CA THR A 8 21.38 -0.37 8.36
C THR A 8 20.44 -1.49 7.92
N VAL A 9 20.71 -2.72 8.33
CA VAL A 9 19.80 -3.85 8.06
C VAL A 9 18.41 -3.58 8.66
N TRP A 10 18.35 -2.96 9.83
CA TRP A 10 17.10 -2.58 10.48
C TRP A 10 16.33 -1.53 9.68
N ASP A 11 17.01 -0.51 9.13
CA ASP A 11 16.36 0.49 8.26
C ASP A 11 15.68 -0.16 7.05
N ARG A 12 16.33 -1.18 6.47
CA ARG A 12 15.81 -1.93 5.32
C ARG A 12 14.55 -2.72 5.66
N ILE A 13 14.58 -3.42 6.79
CA ILE A 13 13.43 -4.19 7.28
C ILE A 13 12.25 -3.24 7.58
N PHE A 14 12.45 -2.20 8.39
CA PHE A 14 11.37 -1.28 8.74
C PHE A 14 10.81 -0.51 7.55
N ALA A 15 11.67 -0.08 6.62
CA ALA A 15 11.22 0.54 5.37
C ALA A 15 10.37 -0.42 4.53
N SER A 16 10.79 -1.69 4.41
CA SER A 16 10.04 -2.69 3.66
C SER A 16 8.68 -3.02 4.29
N LEU A 17 8.58 -3.04 5.62
CA LEU A 17 7.34 -3.33 6.35
C LEU A 17 6.25 -2.28 6.12
N ALA A 18 6.62 -1.03 5.82
CA ALA A 18 5.65 0.02 5.53
C ALA A 18 4.73 -0.33 4.35
N TYR A 19 5.24 -1.08 3.36
CA TYR A 19 4.46 -1.48 2.18
C TYR A 19 3.45 -2.60 2.44
N LEU A 20 3.43 -3.20 3.64
CA LEU A 20 2.33 -4.07 4.06
C LEU A 20 1.01 -3.30 4.14
N LEU A 21 1.06 -2.00 4.46
CA LEU A 21 -0.13 -1.15 4.56
C LEU A 21 -0.91 -1.09 3.23
N PRO A 22 -0.33 -0.58 2.12
CA PRO A 22 -1.04 -0.54 0.84
C PRO A 22 -1.40 -1.93 0.30
N LEU A 23 -0.63 -2.98 0.63
CA LEU A 23 -0.99 -4.36 0.28
C LEU A 23 -2.26 -4.83 1.00
N VAL A 24 -2.40 -4.53 2.30
CA VAL A 24 -3.62 -4.85 3.06
C VAL A 24 -4.81 -4.04 2.54
N ASP A 25 -4.62 -2.74 2.28
CA ASP A 25 -5.69 -1.88 1.77
C ASP A 25 -6.21 -2.33 0.41
N VAL A 26 -5.32 -2.75 -0.51
CA VAL A 26 -5.75 -3.21 -1.84
C VAL A 26 -6.44 -4.58 -1.79
N VAL A 27 -6.07 -5.46 -0.86
CA VAL A 27 -6.82 -6.69 -0.60
C VAL A 27 -8.21 -6.36 -0.04
N GLY A 28 -8.30 -5.36 0.83
CA GLY A 28 -9.59 -4.83 1.30
C GLY A 28 -10.48 -4.34 0.17
N LEU A 29 -9.91 -3.65 -0.83
CA LEU A 29 -10.64 -3.23 -2.03
C LEU A 29 -11.21 -4.42 -2.81
N LEU A 30 -10.41 -5.48 -3.01
CA LEU A 30 -10.87 -6.71 -3.66
C LEU A 30 -12.00 -7.40 -2.89
N LEU A 31 -11.88 -7.46 -1.57
CA LEU A 31 -12.92 -8.04 -0.70
C LEU A 31 -14.25 -7.27 -0.81
N ARG A 32 -14.19 -5.94 -0.90
CA ARG A 32 -15.38 -5.08 -1.08
C ARG A 32 -16.06 -5.28 -2.44
N VAL A 33 -15.29 -5.45 -3.51
CA VAL A 33 -15.82 -5.74 -4.86
C VAL A 33 -16.33 -7.18 -4.98
N GLY A 34 -15.87 -8.07 -4.10
CA GLY A 34 -16.19 -9.48 -4.08
C GLY A 34 -15.14 -10.27 -4.85
N ILE A 35 -14.40 -11.14 -4.15
CA ILE A 35 -13.29 -11.93 -4.70
C ILE A 35 -13.72 -12.72 -5.94
N GLN A 36 -14.96 -13.22 -5.97
CA GLN A 36 -15.51 -14.00 -7.09
C GLN A 36 -15.61 -13.19 -8.39
N ASN A 37 -15.76 -11.87 -8.30
CA ASN A 37 -15.85 -10.97 -9.45
C ASN A 37 -14.47 -10.52 -9.96
N THR A 38 -13.39 -10.94 -9.30
CA THR A 38 -12.02 -10.50 -9.61
C THR A 38 -11.23 -11.62 -10.28
N ILE A 39 -9.97 -11.35 -10.66
CA ILE A 39 -9.06 -12.36 -11.23
C ILE A 39 -8.91 -13.61 -10.33
N PHE A 40 -9.13 -13.47 -9.02
CA PHE A 40 -9.10 -14.56 -8.06
C PHE A 40 -10.34 -15.46 -8.10
N GLY A 41 -11.44 -15.00 -8.70
CA GLY A 41 -12.60 -15.82 -9.03
C GLY A 41 -12.30 -16.76 -10.19
N GLU A 42 -11.70 -16.21 -11.24
CA GLU A 42 -11.32 -16.93 -12.47
C GLU A 42 -10.14 -17.88 -12.26
N PHE A 43 -9.15 -17.47 -11.45
CA PHE A 43 -7.96 -18.27 -11.14
C PHE A 43 -7.81 -18.47 -9.63
N PRO A 44 -8.54 -19.43 -9.02
CA PRO A 44 -8.51 -19.66 -7.58
C PRO A 44 -7.12 -19.96 -7.01
N ALA A 45 -6.22 -20.56 -7.82
CA ALA A 45 -4.84 -20.83 -7.43
C ALA A 45 -4.07 -19.57 -7.02
N LEU A 46 -4.38 -18.40 -7.63
CA LEU A 46 -3.72 -17.13 -7.29
C LEU A 46 -4.03 -16.65 -5.87
N ARG A 47 -5.11 -17.16 -5.24
CA ARG A 47 -5.48 -16.79 -3.87
C ARG A 47 -4.39 -17.16 -2.86
N ILE A 48 -3.48 -18.07 -3.19
CA ILE A 48 -2.33 -18.42 -2.34
C ILE A 48 -1.46 -17.20 -2.02
N VAL A 49 -1.36 -16.24 -2.93
CA VAL A 49 -0.59 -15.00 -2.74
C VAL A 49 -1.22 -14.11 -1.67
N LEU A 50 -2.53 -14.22 -1.46
CA LEU A 50 -3.26 -13.43 -0.46
C LEU A 50 -3.18 -14.05 0.94
N VAL A 51 -2.93 -15.36 1.05
CA VAL A 51 -2.92 -16.10 2.32
C VAL A 51 -2.04 -15.45 3.40
N PRO A 52 -0.79 -15.02 3.10
CA PRO A 52 0.07 -14.39 4.11
C PRO A 52 -0.48 -13.05 4.63
N LEU A 53 -1.33 -12.37 3.86
CA LEU A 53 -1.90 -11.07 4.22
C LEU A 53 -3.19 -11.20 5.02
N LEU A 54 -3.89 -12.34 4.95
CA LEU A 54 -5.17 -12.56 5.64
C LEU A 54 -5.18 -12.21 7.13
N PRO A 55 -4.19 -12.61 7.97
CA PRO A 55 -4.22 -12.23 9.38
C PRO A 55 -4.14 -10.72 9.59
N LEU A 56 -3.35 -10.03 8.77
CA LEU A 56 -3.23 -8.56 8.82
C LEU A 56 -4.53 -7.89 8.37
N VAL A 57 -5.14 -8.39 7.29
CA VAL A 57 -6.43 -7.91 6.77
C VAL A 57 -7.53 -8.05 7.82
N GLN A 58 -7.60 -9.19 8.51
CA GLN A 58 -8.58 -9.42 9.57
C GLN A 58 -8.44 -8.43 10.73
N ILE A 59 -7.21 -8.15 11.19
CA ILE A 59 -6.96 -7.18 12.25
C ILE A 59 -7.30 -5.76 11.76
N TYR A 60 -6.85 -5.41 10.55
CA TYR A 60 -6.96 -4.06 10.01
C TYR A 60 -8.41 -3.65 9.74
N PHE A 61 -9.24 -4.56 9.19
CA PHE A 61 -10.65 -4.29 8.93
C PHE A 61 -11.60 -4.74 10.05
N GLY A 62 -11.12 -5.52 11.02
CA GLY A 62 -11.91 -5.94 12.19
C GLY A 62 -12.09 -4.85 13.24
N ILE A 63 -11.23 -3.83 13.24
CA ILE A 63 -11.30 -2.72 14.21
C ILE A 63 -11.67 -1.42 13.49
N PRO A 64 -12.75 -0.72 13.92
CA PRO A 64 -13.14 0.55 13.33
C PRO A 64 -12.01 1.59 13.34
N PHE A 65 -11.90 2.35 12.26
CA PHE A 65 -10.93 3.45 12.10
C PHE A 65 -9.44 3.06 12.19
N VAL A 66 -9.07 1.78 12.23
CA VAL A 66 -7.66 1.38 12.36
C VAL A 66 -6.78 1.89 11.24
N GLY A 67 -7.26 1.92 9.99
CA GLY A 67 -6.50 2.53 8.90
C GLY A 67 -6.16 4.01 9.15
N LEU A 68 -7.11 4.78 9.69
CA LEU A 68 -6.91 6.18 10.05
C LEU A 68 -5.92 6.32 11.23
N ILE A 69 -6.04 5.45 12.23
CA ILE A 69 -5.13 5.42 13.38
C ILE A 69 -3.69 5.12 12.91
N ILE A 70 -3.51 4.09 12.08
CA ILE A 70 -2.21 3.70 11.52
C ILE A 70 -1.63 4.84 10.67
N PHE A 71 -2.45 5.50 9.85
CA PHE A 71 -2.05 6.68 9.11
C PHE A 71 -1.45 7.75 10.04
N PHE A 72 -2.17 8.14 11.10
CA PHE A 72 -1.68 9.17 12.03
C PHE A 72 -0.43 8.72 12.79
N VAL A 73 -0.38 7.46 13.23
CA VAL A 73 0.77 6.90 13.93
C VAL A 73 2.02 6.93 13.03
N LEU A 74 1.93 6.41 11.81
CA LEU A 74 3.05 6.41 10.87
C LEU A 74 3.44 7.83 10.46
N PHE A 75 2.48 8.70 10.18
CA PHE A 75 2.77 10.07 9.76
C PHE A 75 3.44 10.88 10.88
N LEU A 76 2.88 10.88 12.10
CA LEU A 76 3.38 11.71 13.20
C LEU A 76 4.64 11.14 13.84
N LEU A 77 4.71 9.82 14.07
CA LEU A 77 5.82 9.21 14.81
C LEU A 77 6.99 8.79 13.93
N VAL A 78 6.74 8.50 12.65
CA VAL A 78 7.78 8.06 11.70
C VAL A 78 8.13 9.19 10.75
N VAL A 79 7.20 9.61 9.89
CA VAL A 79 7.51 10.56 8.80
C VAL A 79 7.96 11.93 9.32
N ARG A 80 7.29 12.47 10.34
CA ARG A 80 7.60 13.77 10.94
C ARG A 80 8.74 13.76 11.97
N ASN A 81 9.27 12.59 12.29
CA ASN A 81 10.30 12.44 13.31
C ASN A 81 11.70 12.43 12.69
N GLU A 82 12.43 13.55 12.81
CA GLU A 82 13.80 13.69 12.27
C GLU A 82 14.83 12.74 12.91
N ARG A 83 14.50 12.09 14.03
CA ARG A 83 15.35 11.05 14.62
C ARG A 83 15.28 9.73 13.85
N VAL A 84 14.23 9.52 13.06
CA VAL A 84 14.09 8.35 12.19
C VAL A 84 14.90 8.60 10.91
N SER A 85 15.57 7.56 10.42
CA SER A 85 16.38 7.66 9.22
C SER A 85 15.53 8.15 8.03
N HIS A 86 16.12 9.03 7.21
CA HIS A 86 15.46 9.54 6.00
C HIS A 86 14.96 8.39 5.09
N PHE A 87 15.68 7.27 5.08
CA PHE A 87 15.30 6.09 4.30
C PHE A 87 13.96 5.48 4.74
N ILE A 88 13.76 5.28 6.05
CA ILE A 88 12.48 4.78 6.58
C ILE A 88 11.37 5.82 6.32
N ARG A 89 11.65 7.10 6.57
CA ARG A 89 10.69 8.19 6.38
C ARG A 89 10.19 8.27 4.94
N PHE A 90 11.10 8.19 3.98
CA PHE A 90 10.78 8.16 2.55
C PHE A 90 9.84 7.00 2.20
N ASN A 91 10.23 5.76 2.54
CA ASN A 91 9.44 4.57 2.19
C ASN A 91 8.08 4.56 2.91
N THR A 92 8.04 5.02 4.16
CA THR A 92 6.80 5.15 4.92
C THR A 92 5.87 6.17 4.29
N MET A 93 6.39 7.31 3.86
CA MET A 93 5.57 8.32 3.17
C MET A 93 5.09 7.81 1.80
N GLN A 94 5.92 7.07 1.06
CA GLN A 94 5.52 6.45 -0.20
C GLN A 94 4.35 5.47 0.02
N ALA A 95 4.44 4.59 1.02
CA ALA A 95 3.37 3.68 1.37
C ALA A 95 2.08 4.40 1.80
N ILE A 96 2.19 5.48 2.57
CA ILE A 96 1.06 6.34 2.96
C ILE A 96 0.40 6.96 1.73
N LEU A 97 1.17 7.51 0.78
CA LEU A 97 0.61 8.13 -0.42
C LEU A 97 -0.14 7.11 -1.29
N ILE A 98 0.41 5.90 -1.45
CA ILE A 98 -0.29 4.80 -2.14
C ILE A 98 -1.59 4.46 -1.42
N THR A 99 -1.56 4.42 -0.09
CA THR A 99 -2.74 4.15 0.75
C THR A 99 -3.82 5.21 0.58
N ILE A 100 -3.46 6.49 0.54
CA ILE A 100 -4.40 7.59 0.26
C ILE A 100 -5.00 7.43 -1.14
N ALA A 101 -4.19 7.12 -2.16
CA ALA A 101 -4.68 6.90 -3.51
C ALA A 101 -5.70 5.74 -3.56
N LEU A 102 -5.38 4.62 -2.89
CA LEU A 102 -6.28 3.47 -2.75
C LEU A 102 -7.58 3.82 -2.04
N PHE A 103 -7.52 4.60 -0.96
CA PHE A 103 -8.69 5.06 -0.25
C PHE A 103 -9.63 5.88 -1.16
N LEU A 104 -9.07 6.80 -1.94
CA LEU A 104 -9.83 7.58 -2.92
C LEU A 104 -10.46 6.70 -4.01
N CYS A 105 -9.70 5.73 -4.56
CA CYS A 105 -10.24 4.75 -5.49
C CYS A 105 -11.37 3.90 -4.87
N GLY A 106 -11.23 3.51 -3.60
CA GLY A 106 -12.25 2.77 -2.87
C GLY A 106 -13.56 3.55 -2.70
N ILE A 107 -13.47 4.85 -2.45
CA ILE A 107 -14.65 5.74 -2.43
C ILE A 107 -15.33 5.76 -3.80
N LEU A 108 -14.56 5.91 -4.89
CA LEU A 108 -15.12 5.89 -6.25
C LEU A 108 -15.84 4.57 -6.55
N VAL A 109 -15.23 3.44 -6.21
CA VAL A 109 -15.86 2.11 -6.36
C VAL A 109 -17.16 2.02 -5.56
N GLN A 110 -17.18 2.52 -4.32
CA GLN A 110 -18.38 2.51 -3.48
C GLN A 110 -19.52 3.35 -4.05
N ILE A 111 -19.20 4.49 -4.68
CA ILE A 111 -20.20 5.36 -5.34
C ILE A 111 -20.75 4.70 -6.60
N LEU A 112 -19.91 3.98 -7.36
CA LEU A 112 -20.30 3.36 -8.64
C LEU A 112 -20.99 2.00 -8.47
N ALA A 113 -20.74 1.28 -7.37
CA ALA A 113 -21.27 -0.06 -7.10
C ALA A 113 -22.80 -0.20 -7.16
N PRO A 114 -23.62 0.78 -6.72
CA PRO A 114 -25.07 0.69 -6.80
C PRO A 114 -25.64 0.83 -8.22
N ILE A 115 -24.84 1.28 -9.20
CA ILE A 115 -25.31 1.52 -10.56
C ILE A 115 -25.48 0.18 -11.28
N PRO A 116 -26.67 -0.16 -11.81
CA PRO A 116 -26.87 -1.41 -12.54
C PRO A 116 -25.93 -1.54 -13.77
N GLY A 117 -25.37 -2.72 -13.97
CA GLY A 117 -24.52 -3.03 -15.14
C GLY A 117 -23.05 -2.60 -15.01
N THR A 118 -22.62 -2.01 -13.89
CA THR A 118 -21.22 -1.57 -13.70
C THR A 118 -20.29 -2.65 -13.12
N THR A 119 -20.82 -3.82 -12.75
CA THR A 119 -20.05 -4.89 -12.07
C THR A 119 -18.76 -5.26 -12.80
N PHE A 120 -18.82 -5.46 -14.12
CA PHE A 120 -17.65 -5.79 -14.93
C PHE A 120 -16.62 -4.65 -14.98
N ALA A 121 -17.09 -3.40 -15.10
CA ALA A 121 -16.20 -2.24 -15.10
C ALA A 121 -15.50 -2.07 -13.74
N ILE A 122 -16.24 -2.21 -12.64
CA ILE A 122 -15.70 -2.13 -11.28
C ILE A 122 -14.69 -3.24 -11.02
N ALA A 123 -14.99 -4.48 -11.43
CA ALA A 123 -14.07 -5.61 -11.35
C ALA A 123 -12.77 -5.35 -12.13
N THR A 124 -12.88 -4.83 -13.35
CA THR A 124 -11.71 -4.49 -14.19
C THR A 124 -10.84 -3.42 -13.53
N ILE A 125 -11.46 -2.36 -13.00
CA ILE A 125 -10.75 -1.29 -12.27
C ILE A 125 -10.07 -1.85 -11.02
N ALA A 126 -10.78 -2.65 -10.22
CA ALA A 126 -10.24 -3.25 -9.00
C ALA A 126 -9.06 -4.20 -9.29
N ASN A 127 -9.16 -5.03 -10.33
CA ASN A 127 -8.06 -5.90 -10.78
C ASN A 127 -6.84 -5.07 -11.23
N THR A 128 -7.07 -3.97 -11.95
CA THR A 128 -6.00 -3.09 -12.45
C THR A 128 -5.28 -2.40 -11.29
N ILE A 129 -6.05 -1.86 -10.33
CA ILE A 129 -5.51 -1.25 -9.11
C ILE A 129 -4.74 -2.28 -8.29
N PHE A 130 -5.29 -3.49 -8.13
CA PHE A 130 -4.61 -4.58 -7.44
C PHE A 130 -3.26 -4.91 -8.05
N LEU A 131 -3.21 -5.15 -9.37
CA LEU A 131 -1.96 -5.47 -10.05
C LEU A 131 -0.96 -4.32 -9.95
N GLY A 132 -1.41 -3.08 -10.16
CA GLY A 132 -0.57 -1.88 -10.05
C GLY A 132 0.05 -1.73 -8.67
N VAL A 133 -0.76 -1.81 -7.61
CA VAL A 133 -0.27 -1.69 -6.22
C VAL A 133 0.58 -2.90 -5.83
N PHE A 134 0.19 -4.12 -6.20
CA PHE A 134 0.96 -5.31 -5.89
C PHE A 134 2.36 -5.26 -6.49
N ILE A 135 2.48 -4.89 -7.77
CA ILE A 135 3.76 -4.74 -8.46
C ILE A 135 4.57 -3.59 -7.83
N ALA A 136 3.94 -2.43 -7.60
CA ALA A 136 4.60 -1.28 -6.98
C ALA A 136 5.14 -1.61 -5.58
N ALA A 137 4.34 -2.26 -4.73
CA ALA A 137 4.74 -2.68 -3.40
C ALA A 137 5.83 -3.76 -3.43
N ALA A 138 5.72 -4.76 -4.31
CA ALA A 138 6.76 -5.78 -4.46
C ALA A 138 8.09 -5.16 -4.90
N TYR A 139 8.07 -4.27 -5.90
CA TYR A 139 9.23 -3.49 -6.32
C TYR A 139 9.82 -2.70 -5.16
N ALA A 140 8.99 -1.98 -4.40
CA ALA A 140 9.45 -1.13 -3.32
C ALA A 140 10.01 -1.92 -2.13
N VAL A 141 9.42 -3.06 -1.80
CA VAL A 141 9.95 -4.01 -0.81
C VAL A 141 11.33 -4.52 -1.23
N ILE A 142 11.47 -4.98 -2.48
CA ILE A 142 12.75 -5.49 -2.99
C ILE A 142 13.83 -4.39 -2.96
N GLN A 143 13.53 -3.18 -3.45
CA GLN A 143 14.48 -2.07 -3.39
C GLN A 143 14.83 -1.70 -1.95
N SER A 144 13.85 -1.68 -1.05
CA SER A 144 14.06 -1.39 0.37
C SER A 144 15.01 -2.38 1.02
N LEU A 145 14.84 -3.68 0.74
CA LEU A 145 15.70 -4.75 1.23
C LEU A 145 17.13 -4.68 0.65
N LEU A 146 17.28 -4.16 -0.57
CA LEU A 146 18.58 -3.87 -1.18
C LEU A 146 19.22 -2.56 -0.66
N GLY A 147 18.52 -1.79 0.19
CA GLY A 147 18.98 -0.50 0.70
C GLY A 147 18.91 0.63 -0.33
N ARG A 148 18.06 0.47 -1.35
CA ARG A 148 17.86 1.43 -2.44
C ARG A 148 16.51 2.12 -2.29
N TYR A 149 16.42 3.35 -2.77
CA TYR A 149 15.16 4.09 -2.81
C TYR A 149 14.31 3.53 -3.95
N ALA A 150 13.05 3.19 -3.65
CA ALA A 150 12.09 2.75 -4.64
C ALA A 150 11.58 3.95 -5.43
N GLU A 151 11.98 4.08 -6.68
CA GLU A 151 11.57 5.21 -7.52
C GLU A 151 10.31 4.85 -8.30
N ILE A 152 9.15 5.20 -7.73
CA ILE A 152 7.83 5.05 -8.36
C ILE A 152 7.46 6.41 -8.97
N PRO A 153 7.30 6.53 -10.30
CA PRO A 153 6.97 7.79 -10.95
C PRO A 153 5.75 8.48 -10.31
N ALA A 154 5.79 9.82 -10.22
CA ALA A 154 4.82 10.69 -9.55
C ALA A 154 4.71 10.52 -8.03
N ILE A 155 4.74 9.28 -7.50
CA ILE A 155 4.64 9.05 -6.05
C ILE A 155 5.95 9.44 -5.36
N SER A 156 7.10 9.02 -5.87
CA SER A 156 8.40 9.40 -5.33
C SER A 156 8.61 10.91 -5.32
N ASP A 157 8.24 11.59 -6.40
CA ASP A 157 8.36 13.05 -6.49
C ASP A 157 7.52 13.74 -5.41
N ALA A 158 6.29 13.27 -5.19
CA ALA A 158 5.44 13.76 -4.11
C ALA A 158 6.02 13.48 -2.72
N VAL A 159 6.68 12.33 -2.51
CA VAL A 159 7.39 12.03 -1.26
C VAL A 159 8.52 13.01 -1.02
N TYR A 160 9.35 13.29 -2.03
CA TYR A 160 10.47 14.22 -1.90
C TYR A 160 10.01 15.65 -1.56
N MET A 161 8.80 16.04 -1.94
CA MET A 161 8.22 17.33 -1.55
C MET A 161 7.80 17.37 -0.07
N GLN A 162 7.50 16.22 0.54
CA GLN A 162 6.96 16.12 1.90
C GLN A 162 8.02 15.76 2.95
N VAL A 163 8.98 14.91 2.58
CA VAL A 163 10.10 14.50 3.41
C VAL A 163 11.29 15.35 3.00
N ARG A 164 11.51 16.44 3.74
CA ARG A 164 12.58 17.40 3.50
C ARG A 164 13.57 17.40 4.66
#